data_AF-A0A2V5VVE1-F1
#
_entry.id   AF-A0A2V5VVE1-F1
#
_cell.length_a   1.000
_cell.length_b   1.000
_cell.length_c   1.000
_cell.angle_alpha   90.00
_cell.angle_beta   90.00
_cell.angle_gamma   90.00
#
_symmetry.space_group_name_H-M   'P 1'
#
loop_
_entity.id
_entity.type
_entity.pdbx_description
1 polymer ?
#
loop_
_entity_poly.entity_id
_entity_poly.type
_entity_poly.pdbx_seq_one_letter_code
_entity_poly.pdbx_strand_id
1 'polypeptide(L)'
;MSSDAELLEQFVECFDKFDDGEVVPRHTDLSLLAPVYAKLPARFPPLFEQLLANYRWPEVHLRRLRLLPNPSSPGFEAFARGLFQDQGLVGVLLAHGFIQFGRAVDGAIYDPICFDSQRRRHGGDCPVVRLNHESALLNSRIKLVTELASTFRDLVTSTIEDVRAK
;
A
#
# COMPACT_ATOMS: atom_id res chain seq x y z
N MET A 1 11.60 2.93 -21.83
CA MET A 1 10.95 3.02 -20.50
C MET A 1 9.97 1.86 -20.44
N SER A 2 10.06 1.01 -19.42
CA SER A 2 9.07 -0.07 -19.19
C SER A 2 7.69 0.58 -19.02
N SER A 3 6.66 0.03 -19.65
CA SER A 3 5.28 0.42 -19.39
C SER A 3 4.88 0.11 -17.95
N ASP A 4 3.83 0.76 -17.44
CA ASP A 4 3.33 0.52 -16.09
C ASP A 4 2.85 -0.93 -15.91
N ALA A 5 2.26 -1.52 -16.95
CA ALA A 5 1.84 -2.91 -16.96
C ALA A 5 3.02 -3.87 -16.78
N GLU A 6 4.08 -3.71 -17.58
CA GLU A 6 5.30 -4.53 -17.47
C GLU A 6 5.98 -4.35 -16.11
N LEU A 7 5.95 -3.14 -15.54
CA LEU A 7 6.52 -2.87 -14.22
C LEU A 7 5.73 -3.56 -13.11
N LEU A 8 4.39 -3.53 -13.18
CA LEU A 8 3.52 -4.21 -12.22
C LEU A 8 3.62 -5.72 -12.33
N GLU A 9 3.75 -6.26 -13.54
CA GLU A 9 4.00 -7.69 -13.75
C GLU A 9 5.28 -8.14 -13.04
N GLN A 10 6.40 -7.45 -13.29
CA GLN A 10 7.67 -7.72 -12.60
C GLN A 10 7.57 -7.53 -11.08
N PHE A 11 6.77 -6.58 -10.61
CA PHE A 11 6.57 -6.34 -9.19
C PHE A 11 5.80 -7.49 -8.53
N VAL A 12 4.75 -7.98 -9.19
CA VAL A 12 3.92 -9.09 -8.70
C VAL A 12 4.72 -10.40 -8.67
N GLU A 13 5.66 -10.60 -9.59
CA GLU A 13 6.60 -11.73 -9.52
C GLU A 13 7.46 -11.73 -8.25
N CYS A 14 7.65 -10.57 -7.61
CA CYS A 14 8.39 -10.45 -6.35
C CYS A 14 7.58 -10.82 -5.10
N PHE A 15 6.28 -11.13 -5.23
CA PHE A 15 5.42 -11.41 -4.08
C PHE A 15 5.75 -12.80 -3.54
N ASP A 16 6.21 -12.88 -2.29
CA ASP A 16 6.46 -14.16 -1.63
C ASP A 16 5.15 -14.98 -1.61
N LYS A 17 5.18 -16.14 -2.26
CA LYS A 17 4.07 -17.09 -2.29
C LYS A 17 4.06 -17.86 -0.97
N PHE A 18 3.40 -17.32 0.06
CA PHE A 18 3.08 -18.12 1.26
C PHE A 18 1.91 -19.07 0.95
N ASP A 19 1.88 -20.22 1.63
CA ASP A 19 1.12 -21.44 1.27
C ASP A 19 -0.41 -21.32 1.10
N ASP A 20 -1.05 -20.18 1.39
CA ASP A 20 -2.52 -20.09 1.44
C ASP A 20 -3.17 -19.11 0.43
N GLY A 21 -2.42 -18.55 -0.53
CA GLY A 21 -3.05 -17.70 -1.55
C GLY A 21 -2.22 -17.38 -2.78
N GLU A 22 -2.84 -17.53 -3.95
CA GLU A 22 -2.24 -17.15 -5.23
C GLU A 22 -2.46 -15.66 -5.53
N VAL A 23 -1.44 -15.04 -6.15
CA VAL A 23 -1.63 -13.75 -6.79
C VAL A 23 -2.29 -13.98 -8.15
N VAL A 24 -3.49 -13.43 -8.33
CA VAL A 24 -4.31 -13.70 -9.51
C VAL A 24 -4.51 -12.40 -10.30
N PRO A 25 -4.17 -12.38 -11.61
CA PRO A 25 -4.58 -11.28 -12.49
C PRO A 25 -6.10 -11.20 -12.55
N ARG A 26 -6.65 -10.03 -12.22
CA ARG A 26 -8.08 -9.78 -12.29
C ARG A 26 -8.36 -8.32 -12.46
N HIS A 27 -9.00 -7.98 -13.57
CA HIS A 27 -9.45 -6.63 -13.83
C HIS A 27 -10.69 -6.27 -13.02
N THR A 28 -10.74 -5.06 -12.47
CA THR A 28 -11.86 -4.49 -11.72
C THR A 28 -11.93 -3.01 -12.00
N ASP A 29 -13.14 -2.52 -12.25
CA ASP A 29 -13.35 -1.12 -12.58
C ASP A 29 -12.96 -0.21 -11.40
N LEU A 30 -12.07 0.74 -11.66
CA LEU A 30 -11.61 1.75 -10.71
C LEU A 30 -12.74 2.64 -10.18
N SER A 31 -13.87 2.75 -10.90
CA SER A 31 -15.05 3.47 -10.41
C SER A 31 -15.57 2.91 -9.07
N LEU A 32 -15.33 1.63 -8.81
CA LEU A 32 -15.69 0.94 -7.57
C LEU A 32 -14.85 1.39 -6.36
N LEU A 33 -13.78 2.17 -6.55
CA LEU A 33 -13.05 2.83 -5.46
C LEU A 33 -13.77 4.07 -4.92
N ALA A 34 -14.82 4.57 -5.58
CA ALA A 34 -15.52 5.78 -5.13
C ALA A 34 -15.96 5.74 -3.64
N PRO A 35 -16.51 4.63 -3.10
CA PRO A 35 -16.86 4.52 -1.68
C PRO A 35 -15.63 4.52 -0.75
N VAL A 36 -14.47 4.04 -1.24
CA VAL A 36 -13.20 4.10 -0.51
C VAL A 36 -12.72 5.54 -0.44
N TYR A 37 -12.73 6.24 -1.57
CA TYR A 37 -12.30 7.64 -1.66
C TYR A 37 -13.17 8.62 -0.89
N ALA A 38 -14.45 8.30 -0.68
CA ALA A 38 -15.31 9.08 0.21
C ALA A 38 -14.81 9.11 1.67
N LYS A 39 -13.90 8.19 2.07
CA LYS A 39 -13.35 8.07 3.43
C LYS A 39 -11.87 8.44 3.52
N LEU A 40 -11.19 8.69 2.40
CA LEU A 40 -9.76 8.97 2.37
C LEU A 40 -9.48 10.47 2.19
N PRO A 41 -8.37 10.99 2.73
CA PRO A 41 -7.98 12.38 2.54
C PRO A 41 -7.55 12.68 1.10
N ALA A 42 -7.24 11.66 0.29
CA ALA A 42 -6.86 11.77 -1.10
C ALA A 42 -7.05 10.43 -1.85
N ARG A 43 -6.89 10.46 -3.18
CA ARG A 43 -6.81 9.25 -4.02
C ARG A 43 -5.51 8.48 -3.80
N PHE A 44 -5.45 7.20 -4.16
CA PHE A 44 -4.17 6.49 -4.19
C PHE A 44 -3.25 7.03 -5.31
N PRO A 45 -1.94 6.75 -5.27
CA PRO A 45 -1.07 6.95 -6.43
C PRO A 45 -1.55 6.14 -7.63
N PRO A 46 -1.44 6.67 -8.87
CA PRO A 46 -1.98 6.01 -10.06
C PRO A 46 -1.47 4.59 -10.29
N LEU A 47 -0.17 4.33 -10.05
CA LEU A 47 0.40 3.00 -10.21
C LEU A 47 -0.14 2.01 -9.16
N PHE A 48 -0.48 2.49 -7.96
CA PHE A 48 -1.12 1.67 -6.94
C PHE A 48 -2.60 1.39 -7.28
N GLU A 49 -3.32 2.36 -7.85
CA GLU A 49 -4.67 2.13 -8.39
C GLU A 49 -4.64 1.04 -9.47
N GLN A 50 -3.67 1.09 -10.39
CA GLN A 50 -3.50 0.06 -11.41
C GLN A 50 -3.19 -1.32 -10.82
N LEU A 51 -2.34 -1.39 -9.78
CA LEU A 51 -2.08 -2.63 -9.06
C LEU A 51 -3.36 -3.20 -8.45
N LEU A 52 -4.12 -2.39 -7.71
CA LEU A 52 -5.41 -2.77 -7.12
C LEU A 52 -6.41 -3.24 -8.17
N ALA A 53 -6.50 -2.54 -9.30
CA ALA A 53 -7.46 -2.81 -10.35
C ALA A 53 -7.16 -4.10 -11.11
N ASN A 54 -5.90 -4.51 -11.24
CA ASN A 54 -5.50 -5.58 -12.14
C ASN A 54 -5.02 -6.86 -11.45
N TYR A 55 -4.80 -6.83 -10.13
CA TYR A 55 -4.32 -8.00 -9.39
C TYR A 55 -5.12 -8.23 -8.12
N ARG A 56 -5.13 -9.48 -7.66
CA ARG A 56 -5.63 -9.89 -6.35
C ARG A 56 -4.56 -10.67 -5.63
N TRP A 57 -4.38 -10.40 -4.34
CA TRP A 57 -3.34 -11.02 -3.53
C TRP A 57 -3.81 -11.20 -2.07
N PRO A 58 -3.33 -12.24 -1.37
CA PRO A 58 -3.46 -12.35 0.08
C PRO A 58 -2.57 -11.31 0.78
N GLU A 59 -2.29 -11.43 2.08
CA GLU A 59 -1.18 -10.64 2.65
C GLU A 59 0.13 -11.17 2.07
N VAL A 60 0.95 -10.28 1.50
CA VAL A 60 2.22 -10.67 0.86
C VAL A 60 3.38 -9.94 1.51
N HIS A 61 4.50 -10.64 1.64
CA HIS A 61 5.73 -10.06 2.15
C HIS A 61 6.56 -9.61 0.97
N LEU A 62 6.92 -8.33 1.01
CA LEU A 62 8.01 -7.78 0.23
C LEU A 62 9.11 -7.50 1.23
N ARG A 63 10.37 -7.74 0.86
CA ARG A 63 11.52 -7.63 1.76
C ARG A 63 11.54 -6.39 2.68
N ARG A 64 10.97 -5.26 2.23
CA ARG A 64 10.89 -4.00 2.97
C ARG A 64 9.55 -3.76 3.69
N LEU A 65 8.46 -4.42 3.28
CA LEU A 65 7.11 -4.22 3.83
C LEU A 65 6.17 -5.39 3.54
N ARG A 66 5.17 -5.61 4.39
CA ARG A 66 4.01 -6.44 4.09
C ARG A 66 2.93 -5.59 3.43
N LEU A 67 2.46 -5.96 2.24
CA LEU A 67 1.34 -5.26 1.61
C LEU A 67 0.03 -5.72 2.24
N LEU A 68 -0.89 -4.77 2.47
CA LEU A 68 -2.25 -5.12 2.87
C LEU A 68 -2.91 -5.95 1.77
N PRO A 69 -3.76 -6.94 2.12
CA PRO A 69 -4.36 -7.84 1.15
C PRO A 69 -5.34 -7.11 0.23
N ASN A 70 -5.35 -7.49 -1.04
CA ASN A 70 -6.41 -7.15 -2.00
C ASN A 70 -7.10 -8.45 -2.45
N PRO A 71 -7.99 -9.00 -1.62
CA PRO A 71 -8.53 -10.34 -1.83
C PRO A 71 -9.55 -10.39 -2.97
N SER A 72 -9.72 -11.58 -3.56
CA SER A 72 -10.70 -11.85 -4.60
C SER A 72 -12.13 -11.56 -4.11
N SER A 73 -12.63 -10.38 -4.47
CA SER A 73 -14.01 -9.93 -4.24
C SER A 73 -14.54 -9.21 -5.48
N PRO A 74 -15.86 -9.10 -5.71
CA PRO A 74 -16.41 -8.43 -6.90
C PRO A 74 -15.96 -6.97 -7.06
N GLY A 75 -15.66 -6.27 -5.97
CA GLY A 75 -15.15 -4.90 -5.96
C GLY A 75 -13.93 -4.73 -5.05
N PHE A 76 -13.95 -3.66 -4.26
CA PHE A 76 -12.89 -3.29 -3.32
C PHE A 76 -13.35 -3.33 -1.85
N GLU A 77 -14.51 -3.90 -1.55
CA GLU A 77 -15.10 -3.89 -0.21
C GLU A 77 -14.23 -4.65 0.80
N ALA A 78 -13.66 -5.78 0.37
CA ALA A 78 -12.80 -6.59 1.22
C ALA A 78 -11.44 -5.92 1.46
N PHE A 79 -10.86 -5.29 0.43
CA PHE A 79 -9.69 -4.42 0.58
C PHE A 79 -9.98 -3.26 1.54
N ALA A 80 -11.11 -2.57 1.35
CA ALA A 80 -11.53 -1.47 2.21
C ALA A 80 -11.72 -1.91 3.66
N ARG A 81 -12.28 -3.10 3.91
CA ARG A 81 -12.41 -3.64 5.26
C ARG A 81 -11.06 -3.81 5.94
N GLY A 82 -10.05 -4.30 5.22
CA GLY A 82 -8.68 -4.41 5.72
C GLY A 82 -8.05 -3.04 5.97
N LEU A 83 -8.23 -2.10 5.05
CA LEU A 83 -7.73 -0.73 5.15
C LEU A 83 -8.29 0.02 6.37
N PHE A 84 -9.56 -0.17 6.69
CA PHE A 84 -10.25 0.49 7.81
C PHE A 84 -10.42 -0.42 9.04
N GLN A 85 -9.69 -1.53 9.16
CA GLN A 85 -9.91 -2.48 10.24
C GLN A 85 -9.58 -1.90 11.62
N ASP A 86 -8.46 -1.16 11.71
CA ASP A 86 -7.98 -0.58 12.96
C ASP A 86 -8.43 0.88 13.08
N GLN A 87 -9.61 1.09 13.64
CA GLN A 87 -10.22 2.43 13.74
C GLN A 87 -9.38 3.41 14.57
N GLY A 88 -8.66 2.91 15.58
CA GLY A 88 -7.80 3.75 16.42
C GLY A 88 -6.60 4.29 15.65
N LEU A 89 -5.90 3.41 14.94
CA LEU A 89 -4.76 3.81 14.12
C LEU A 89 -5.21 4.62 12.89
N VAL A 90 -6.16 4.09 12.13
CA VAL A 90 -6.60 4.66 10.86
C VAL A 90 -7.19 6.06 11.06
N GLY A 91 -7.96 6.30 12.12
CA GLY A 91 -8.49 7.63 12.43
C GLY A 91 -7.38 8.68 12.57
N VAL A 92 -6.32 8.36 13.31
CA VAL A 92 -5.16 9.25 13.50
C VAL A 92 -4.40 9.44 12.19
N LEU A 93 -4.14 8.37 11.43
CA LEU A 93 -3.43 8.46 10.15
C LEU A 93 -4.17 9.37 9.16
N LEU A 94 -5.46 9.14 8.95
CA LEU A 94 -6.26 9.89 7.98
C LEU A 94 -6.40 11.36 8.37
N ALA A 95 -6.58 11.66 9.67
CA ALA A 95 -6.64 13.04 10.18
C ALA A 95 -5.36 13.84 9.88
N HIS A 96 -4.22 13.14 9.74
CA HIS A 96 -2.94 13.73 9.38
C HIS A 96 -2.56 13.54 7.91
N GLY A 97 -3.47 13.05 7.05
CA GLY A 97 -3.22 12.91 5.62
C GLY A 97 -2.36 11.70 5.24
N PHE A 98 -2.28 10.67 6.08
CA PHE A 98 -1.59 9.42 5.78
C PHE A 98 -2.58 8.32 5.43
N ILE A 99 -2.31 7.61 4.33
CA ILE A 99 -3.15 6.50 3.86
C ILE A 99 -2.31 5.22 3.95
N GLN A 100 -2.64 4.34 4.89
CA GLN A 100 -1.94 3.07 5.04
C GLN A 100 -2.18 2.15 3.82
N PHE A 101 -1.14 1.46 3.37
CA PHE A 101 -1.29 0.39 2.36
C PHE A 101 -0.41 -0.83 2.66
N GLY A 102 0.43 -0.75 3.70
CA GLY A 102 1.27 -1.85 4.16
C GLY A 102 1.66 -1.73 5.62
N ARG A 103 2.53 -2.64 6.05
CA ARG A 103 3.10 -2.73 7.40
C ARG A 103 4.59 -3.03 7.32
N ALA A 104 5.38 -2.56 8.28
CA ALA A 104 6.79 -2.91 8.33
C ALA A 104 6.98 -4.43 8.57
N VAL A 105 8.06 -5.02 8.05
CA VAL A 105 8.32 -6.48 8.14
C VAL A 105 9.00 -6.91 9.44
N ASP A 106 9.56 -5.97 10.21
CA ASP A 106 10.42 -6.24 11.36
C ASP A 106 9.63 -6.63 12.61
N GLY A 107 9.54 -7.94 12.90
CA GLY A 107 9.10 -8.48 14.19
C GLY A 107 7.67 -8.10 14.59
N ALA A 108 7.44 -7.96 15.91
CA ALA A 108 6.16 -7.58 16.52
C ALA A 108 5.71 -6.12 16.23
N ILE A 109 6.41 -5.41 15.33
CA ILE A 109 6.19 -3.99 15.09
C ILE A 109 5.04 -3.81 14.09
N TYR A 110 3.99 -3.15 14.55
CA TYR A 110 2.76 -2.86 13.80
C TYR A 110 2.84 -1.53 13.04
N ASP A 111 4.05 -1.04 12.75
CA ASP A 111 4.27 0.26 12.11
C ASP A 111 3.59 0.31 10.73
N PRO A 112 2.67 1.28 10.50
CA PRO A 112 2.01 1.40 9.21
C PRO A 112 2.97 1.98 8.17
N ILE A 113 2.93 1.38 6.98
CA ILE A 113 3.50 1.97 5.76
C ILE A 113 2.40 2.72 5.04
N CYS A 114 2.62 4.01 4.82
CA CYS A 114 1.61 4.95 4.35
C CYS A 114 2.08 5.71 3.12
N PHE A 115 1.11 6.13 2.32
CA PHE A 115 1.22 7.25 1.42
C PHE A 115 1.08 8.55 2.20
N ASP A 116 2.04 9.46 2.05
CA ASP A 116 1.97 10.82 2.59
C ASP A 116 1.23 11.73 1.62
N SER A 117 -0.11 11.77 1.73
CA SER A 117 -0.94 12.49 0.77
C SER A 117 -0.80 14.02 0.85
N GLN A 118 -0.27 14.55 1.96
CA GLN A 118 0.00 15.98 2.10
C GLN A 118 1.17 16.42 1.22
N ARG A 119 2.13 15.53 0.96
CA ARG A 119 3.27 15.76 0.06
C ARG A 119 3.02 15.24 -1.38
N ARG A 120 1.76 15.27 -1.83
CA ARG A 120 1.39 14.85 -3.20
C ARG A 120 2.06 15.70 -4.26
N ARG A 121 2.65 15.04 -5.24
CA ARG A 121 3.36 15.65 -6.38
C ARG A 121 2.42 15.83 -7.57
N HIS A 122 2.87 16.63 -8.54
CA HIS A 122 2.22 16.70 -9.84
C HIS A 122 2.19 15.29 -10.48
N GLY A 123 1.04 14.89 -11.03
CA GLY A 123 0.82 13.51 -11.52
C GLY A 123 0.23 12.56 -10.47
N GLY A 124 0.05 13.01 -9.22
CA GLY A 124 -0.76 12.28 -8.23
C GLY A 124 0.00 11.25 -7.39
N ASP A 125 1.32 11.10 -7.55
CA ASP A 125 2.13 10.27 -6.67
C ASP A 125 2.52 11.00 -5.38
N CYS A 126 2.97 10.26 -4.37
CA CYS A 126 3.38 10.80 -3.08
C CYS A 126 4.42 9.91 -2.39
N PRO A 127 5.21 10.46 -1.45
CA PRO A 127 6.19 9.68 -0.69
C PRO A 127 5.56 8.49 0.04
N VAL A 128 6.31 7.41 0.10
CA VAL A 128 6.00 6.22 0.89
C VAL A 128 6.80 6.30 2.19
N VAL A 129 6.10 6.28 3.32
CA VAL A 129 6.70 6.49 4.64
C VAL A 129 6.34 5.37 5.61
N ARG A 130 7.24 5.11 6.55
CA ARG A 130 6.97 4.29 7.75
C ARG A 130 6.71 5.22 8.92
N LEU A 131 5.63 4.98 9.65
CA LEU A 131 5.27 5.74 10.85
C LEU A 131 5.31 4.83 12.08
N ASN A 132 5.58 5.41 13.25
CA ASN A 132 5.58 4.66 14.50
C ASN A 132 4.14 4.47 15.01
N HIS A 133 3.69 3.22 15.11
CA HIS A 133 2.31 2.92 15.50
C HIS A 133 2.00 3.28 16.96
N GLU A 134 2.95 3.12 17.89
CA GLU A 134 2.75 3.47 19.30
C GLU A 134 2.47 4.96 19.49
N SER A 135 3.17 5.83 18.77
CA SER A 135 2.93 7.27 18.80
C SER A 135 1.52 7.62 18.31
N ALA A 136 1.04 6.93 17.29
CA ALA A 136 -0.30 7.13 16.77
C ALA A 136 -1.37 6.61 17.75
N LEU A 137 -1.21 5.39 18.26
CA LEU A 137 -2.21 4.74 19.14
C LEU A 137 -2.25 5.31 20.56
N LEU A 138 -1.08 5.56 21.17
CA LEU A 138 -1.00 5.97 22.57
C LEU A 138 -1.08 7.49 22.75
N ASN A 139 -0.57 8.25 21.77
CA ASN A 139 -0.45 9.71 21.90
C ASN A 139 -1.25 10.49 20.86
N SER A 140 -1.96 9.82 19.94
CA SER A 140 -2.64 10.48 18.81
C SER A 140 -1.71 11.42 18.03
N ARG A 141 -0.44 11.01 17.86
CA ARG A 141 0.59 11.81 17.18
C ARG A 141 1.26 11.02 16.07
N ILE A 142 1.62 11.71 14.99
CA ILE A 142 2.43 11.14 13.94
C ILE A 142 3.92 11.31 14.27
N LYS A 143 4.65 10.20 14.22
CA LYS A 143 6.11 10.18 14.27
C LYS A 143 6.63 9.41 13.06
N LEU A 144 7.31 10.13 12.16
CA LEU A 144 8.00 9.54 11.02
C LEU A 144 9.17 8.68 11.52
N VAL A 145 9.22 7.42 11.10
CA VAL A 145 10.37 6.54 11.33
C VAL A 145 11.37 6.71 10.20
N THR A 146 10.89 6.57 8.96
CA THR A 146 11.71 6.74 7.76
C THR A 146 10.83 6.99 6.52
N GLU A 147 11.42 7.60 5.49
CA GLU A 147 10.89 7.59 4.13
C GLU A 147 11.48 6.39 3.38
N LEU A 148 10.62 5.52 2.85
CA LEU A 148 11.04 4.32 2.13
C LEU A 148 11.29 4.60 0.63
N ALA A 149 10.52 5.52 0.07
CA ALA A 149 10.61 5.90 -1.34
C ALA A 149 9.95 7.26 -1.57
N SER A 150 10.42 7.99 -2.58
CA SER A 150 9.85 9.29 -2.98
C SER A 150 8.51 9.17 -3.73
N THR A 151 8.21 8.00 -4.30
CA THR A 151 6.98 7.64 -5.01
C THR A 151 6.66 6.16 -4.84
N PHE A 152 5.43 5.73 -5.15
CA PHE A 152 5.12 4.29 -5.21
C PHE A 152 5.89 3.58 -6.33
N ARG A 153 6.13 4.27 -7.46
CA ARG A 153 6.97 3.72 -8.53
C ARG A 153 8.39 3.42 -8.06
N ASP A 154 9.02 4.35 -7.34
CA ASP A 154 10.39 4.15 -6.83
C ASP A 154 10.44 2.97 -5.84
N LEU A 155 9.39 2.78 -5.05
CA LEU A 155 9.25 1.62 -4.17
C LEU A 155 9.17 0.31 -4.96
N VAL A 156 8.34 0.29 -6.00
CA VAL A 156 8.19 -0.88 -6.90
C VAL A 156 9.51 -1.21 -7.57
N THR A 157 10.15 -0.23 -8.21
CA THR A 157 11.42 -0.40 -8.92
C THR A 157 12.52 -0.92 -7.98
N SER A 158 12.69 -0.29 -6.82
CA SER A 158 13.73 -0.73 -5.87
C SER A 158 13.44 -2.11 -5.26
N THR A 159 12.17 -2.51 -5.14
CA THR A 159 11.82 -3.87 -4.70
C THR A 159 12.23 -4.91 -5.75
N ILE A 160 11.98 -4.65 -7.03
CA ILE A 160 12.38 -5.54 -8.13
C ILE A 160 13.91 -5.67 -8.19
N GLU A 161 14.62 -4.55 -8.09
CA GLU A 161 16.08 -4.51 -8.06
C GLU A 161 16.66 -5.30 -6.88
N ASP A 162 16.08 -5.13 -5.68
CA ASP A 162 16.50 -5.86 -4.48
C ASP A 162 16.35 -7.38 -4.63
N VAL A 163 15.31 -7.85 -5.31
CA VAL A 163 15.09 -9.29 -5.57
C VAL A 163 16.07 -9.81 -6.61
N ARG A 164 16.34 -9.06 -7.68
CA ARG A 164 17.26 -9.44 -8.76
C ARG A 164 18.74 -9.41 -8.38
N ALA A 165 19.12 -8.63 -7.37
CA ALA A 165 20.50 -8.53 -6.89
C ALA A 165 20.93 -9.68 -5.96
N LYS A 166 20.04 -10.64 -5.67
CA LYS A 166 20.32 -11.87 -4.93
C LYS A 166 20.51 -13.04 -5.88
#